data_AF-A0A7X6YHE3-F1
#
_entry.id   AF-A0A7X6YHE3-F1
#
_cell.length_a   1.000
_cell.length_b   1.000
_cell.length_c   1.000
_cell.angle_alpha   90.00
_cell.angle_beta   90.00
_cell.angle_gamma   90.00
#
_symmetry.space_group_name_H-M   'P 1'
#
loop_
_entity.id
_entity.type
_entity.pdbx_description
1 polymer ?
#
loop_
_entity_poly.entity_id
_entity_poly.type
_entity_poly.pdbx_seq_one_letter_code
_entity_poly.pdbx_strand_id
1 'polypeptide(L)'
;MRGIFVSWGPGIICGALAFGPMSLAVRAAGAGVPALAVFSDGTVAEGEARVIGSRPLTVVLLDEKRQRMFTLADLVSVEQLVEQAGMERPWTFKEAGRPEKVYLEGEYPLVNFLTRLTLINGSVVTGHVISAALELKGPAGKRKIFLQRQLKGTKSETLNDLVYLRTLRMPAAAIADGLPISGRVDGFGTVLSATALDTARGHVLFARVIDGARFDFGTLLPGRYDLCVLTDTHALTGLSDVVPPEAGQGAPLQAGDLAAINKKFPLADDFFSDRWILRLGGNRVFAKALVYKRRADYYEAARWTPGGFLWHLEVWTWHFADPDWKVDRRHILIRHKQKGGERNRTLLLSERLGAVSPGTQLHLQAKEAPDATWHAVRTLD
;
A
#
# COMPACT_ATOMS: atom_id res chain seq x y z
N MET A 1 -49.57 -51.97 -0.39
CA MET A 1 -48.56 -52.29 0.64
C MET A 1 -47.19 -52.00 0.05
N ARG A 2 -46.59 -50.84 0.38
CA ARG A 2 -45.53 -50.65 1.40
C ARG A 2 -44.25 -51.44 1.11
N GLY A 3 -43.14 -50.71 0.93
CA GLY A 3 -41.78 -51.19 1.21
C GLY A 3 -40.73 -50.75 0.19
N ILE A 4 -40.44 -49.45 0.06
CA ILE A 4 -39.26 -48.78 0.64
C ILE A 4 -37.97 -49.02 -0.18
N PHE A 5 -37.70 -48.05 -1.06
CA PHE A 5 -36.37 -47.76 -1.61
C PHE A 5 -35.58 -46.97 -0.56
N VAL A 6 -34.36 -47.43 -0.26
CA VAL A 6 -33.40 -46.71 0.59
C VAL A 6 -32.65 -45.70 -0.28
N SER A 7 -32.93 -44.42 -0.07
CA SER A 7 -32.19 -43.30 -0.66
C SER A 7 -30.89 -43.05 0.10
N TRP A 8 -29.77 -43.07 -0.61
CA TRP A 8 -28.53 -42.45 -0.14
C TRP A 8 -28.54 -40.99 -0.59
N GLY A 9 -28.93 -40.08 0.32
CA GLY A 9 -28.72 -38.66 0.15
C GLY A 9 -27.31 -38.28 0.61
N PRO A 10 -26.51 -37.55 -0.17
CA PRO A 10 -25.41 -36.81 0.39
C PRO A 10 -25.99 -35.57 1.08
N GLY A 11 -26.08 -35.65 2.41
CA GLY A 11 -26.30 -34.48 3.25
C GLY A 11 -25.11 -33.54 3.11
N ILE A 12 -25.28 -32.50 2.30
CA ILE A 12 -24.40 -31.34 2.33
C ILE A 12 -24.75 -30.61 3.63
N ILE A 13 -23.89 -30.78 4.64
CA ILE A 13 -23.87 -29.90 5.81
C ILE A 13 -23.50 -28.52 5.28
N CYS A 14 -24.52 -27.68 5.13
CA CYS A 14 -24.38 -26.25 4.90
C CYS A 14 -23.79 -25.64 6.18
N GLY A 15 -22.47 -25.76 6.34
CA GLY A 15 -21.70 -24.97 7.28
C GLY A 15 -21.75 -23.53 6.80
N ALA A 16 -22.73 -22.77 7.29
CA ALA A 16 -22.73 -21.33 7.18
C ALA A 16 -21.44 -20.82 7.84
N LEU A 17 -20.42 -20.56 7.03
CA LEU A 17 -19.35 -19.64 7.37
C LEU A 17 -20.03 -18.30 7.58
N ALA A 18 -20.43 -18.05 8.82
CA ALA A 18 -20.70 -16.71 9.32
C ALA A 18 -19.38 -15.96 9.17
N PHE A 19 -19.20 -15.32 8.00
CA PHE A 19 -18.33 -14.17 7.87
C PHE A 19 -18.90 -13.15 8.85
N GLY A 20 -18.35 -13.18 10.08
CA GLY A 20 -18.57 -12.13 11.04
C GLY A 20 -18.29 -10.80 10.34
N PRO A 21 -19.11 -9.76 10.58
CA PRO A 21 -18.90 -8.48 9.93
C PRO A 21 -17.48 -8.04 10.27
N MET A 22 -16.61 -8.01 9.24
CA MET A 22 -15.41 -7.20 9.31
C MET A 22 -15.93 -5.83 9.70
N SER A 23 -15.64 -5.44 10.94
CA SER A 23 -15.97 -4.14 11.46
C SER A 23 -15.19 -3.15 10.60
N LEU A 24 -15.86 -2.66 9.57
CA LEU A 24 -15.49 -1.48 8.80
C LEU A 24 -15.45 -0.35 9.82
N ALA A 25 -14.28 -0.13 10.40
CA ALA A 25 -13.97 1.12 11.04
C ALA A 25 -14.00 2.19 9.94
N VAL A 26 -15.19 2.76 9.75
CA VAL A 26 -15.45 3.97 8.99
C VAL A 26 -14.75 5.10 9.75
N ARG A 27 -13.59 5.55 9.26
CA ARG A 27 -13.02 6.90 9.45
C ARG A 27 -11.65 6.95 8.73
N ALA A 28 -11.30 7.95 7.92
CA ALA A 28 -12.02 9.12 7.44
C ALA A 28 -12.33 8.95 5.95
N ALA A 29 -13.52 9.35 5.51
CA ALA A 29 -13.68 9.75 4.12
C ALA A 29 -12.67 10.89 3.92
N GLY A 30 -11.65 10.69 3.08
CA GLY A 30 -10.64 11.71 2.83
C GLY A 30 -11.31 13.05 2.53
N ALA A 31 -10.73 14.14 3.05
CA ALA A 31 -11.20 15.48 2.75
C ALA A 31 -11.36 15.64 1.23
N GLY A 32 -12.48 16.21 0.80
CA GLY A 32 -12.70 16.48 -0.61
C GLY A 32 -11.60 17.41 -1.13
N VAL A 33 -11.13 17.16 -2.34
CA VAL A 33 -10.20 18.07 -3.05
C VAL A 33 -10.96 18.80 -4.14
N PRO A 34 -10.78 20.12 -4.31
CA PRO A 34 -11.31 20.82 -5.48
C PRO A 34 -10.86 20.13 -6.76
N ALA A 35 -11.80 19.87 -7.67
CA ALA A 35 -11.54 19.13 -8.89
C ALA A 35 -12.44 19.57 -10.06
N LEU A 36 -11.88 19.47 -11.26
CA LEU A 36 -12.56 19.69 -12.53
C LEU A 36 -12.57 18.37 -13.32
N ALA A 37 -13.76 17.79 -13.49
CA ALA A 37 -14.00 16.59 -14.28
C ALA A 37 -14.42 16.95 -15.70
N VAL A 38 -13.73 16.40 -16.69
CA VAL A 38 -14.04 16.52 -18.11
C VAL A 38 -14.34 15.13 -18.67
N PHE A 39 -15.52 14.96 -19.25
CA PHE A 39 -16.00 13.70 -19.79
C PHE A 39 -15.72 13.57 -21.29
N SER A 40 -15.85 12.36 -21.83
CA SER A 40 -15.58 12.06 -23.25
C SER A 40 -16.52 12.80 -24.21
N ASP A 41 -17.74 13.10 -23.78
CA ASP A 41 -18.76 13.89 -24.50
C ASP A 41 -18.51 15.41 -24.47
N GLY A 42 -17.45 15.86 -23.79
CA GLY A 42 -17.15 17.27 -23.59
C GLY A 42 -17.87 17.92 -22.40
N THR A 43 -18.73 17.18 -21.70
CA THR A 43 -19.36 17.66 -20.46
C THR A 43 -18.28 17.98 -19.43
N VAL A 44 -18.46 19.10 -18.73
CA VAL A 44 -17.56 19.54 -17.65
C VAL A 44 -18.35 19.61 -16.35
N ALA A 45 -17.75 19.15 -15.26
CA ALA A 45 -18.30 19.28 -13.92
C ALA A 45 -17.22 19.69 -12.93
N GLU A 46 -17.52 20.70 -12.11
CA GLU A 46 -16.64 21.19 -11.06
C GLU A 46 -17.23 20.87 -9.68
N GLY A 47 -16.37 20.61 -8.71
CA GLY A 47 -16.76 20.45 -7.33
C GLY A 47 -15.66 19.87 -6.45
N GLU A 48 -16.02 19.44 -5.26
CA GLU A 48 -15.13 18.72 -4.36
C GLU A 48 -15.17 17.22 -4.69
N ALA A 49 -14.05 16.67 -5.15
CA ALA A 49 -13.89 15.24 -5.41
C ALA A 49 -13.37 14.51 -4.18
N ARG A 50 -13.96 13.34 -3.90
CA ARG A 50 -13.43 12.38 -2.93
C ARG A 50 -13.56 10.96 -3.44
N VAL A 51 -12.64 10.09 -3.04
CA VAL A 51 -12.79 8.65 -3.28
C VAL A 51 -13.89 8.12 -2.35
N ILE A 52 -14.82 7.35 -2.92
CA ILE A 52 -15.87 6.67 -2.16
C ILE A 52 -15.28 5.42 -1.52
N GLY A 53 -15.46 5.29 -0.20
CA GLY A 53 -14.89 4.20 0.60
C GLY A 53 -13.58 4.60 1.27
N SER A 54 -12.92 3.62 1.89
CA SER A 54 -11.71 3.84 2.70
C SER A 54 -10.40 3.59 1.96
N ARG A 55 -10.45 3.03 0.74
CA ARG A 55 -9.26 2.73 -0.05
C ARG A 55 -8.97 3.88 -1.03
N PRO A 56 -7.76 4.47 -0.97
CA PRO A 56 -7.25 5.37 -2.00
C PRO A 56 -7.25 4.75 -3.41
N LEU A 57 -7.00 5.59 -4.41
CA LEU A 57 -6.89 5.16 -5.80
C LEU A 57 -5.76 4.14 -5.94
N THR A 58 -6.09 2.91 -6.33
CA THR A 58 -5.11 1.82 -6.46
C THR A 58 -4.86 1.52 -7.94
N VAL A 59 -3.61 1.63 -8.36
CA VAL A 59 -3.17 1.45 -9.75
C VAL A 59 -2.06 0.41 -9.80
N VAL A 60 -2.20 -0.57 -10.71
CA VAL A 60 -1.13 -1.49 -11.08
C VAL A 60 -0.33 -0.84 -12.20
N LEU A 61 0.89 -0.40 -11.91
CA LEU A 61 1.72 0.31 -12.88
C LEU A 61 2.20 -0.63 -14.00
N LEU A 62 2.35 -0.13 -15.23
CA LEU A 62 2.77 -0.96 -16.36
C LEU A 62 4.17 -1.54 -16.18
N ASP A 63 5.09 -0.74 -15.64
CA ASP A 63 6.50 -1.11 -15.48
C ASP A 63 6.80 -1.80 -14.14
N GLU A 64 5.77 -1.99 -13.30
CA GLU A 64 5.93 -2.60 -11.97
C GLU A 64 4.94 -3.73 -11.78
N LYS A 65 5.41 -4.87 -11.28
CA LYS A 65 4.54 -5.98 -10.86
C LYS A 65 3.84 -5.71 -9.51
N ARG A 66 3.65 -4.44 -9.15
CA ARG A 66 3.15 -4.00 -7.85
C ARG A 66 2.06 -2.94 -8.03
N GLN A 67 1.04 -3.05 -7.18
CA GLN A 67 0.05 -2.00 -7.04
C GLN A 67 0.61 -0.85 -6.19
N ARG A 68 0.27 0.37 -6.58
CA ARG A 68 0.51 1.58 -5.79
C ARG A 68 -0.81 2.26 -5.47
N MET A 69 -0.86 2.89 -4.30
CA MET A 69 -2.02 3.62 -3.84
C MET A 69 -1.70 5.12 -3.92
N PHE A 70 -2.68 5.94 -4.28
CA PHE A 70 -2.54 7.38 -4.42
C PHE A 70 -3.77 8.07 -3.81
N THR A 71 -3.55 9.11 -3.01
CA THR A 71 -4.65 9.97 -2.56
C THR A 71 -4.90 11.06 -3.59
N LEU A 72 -6.10 11.62 -3.67
CA LEU A 72 -6.36 12.69 -4.64
C LEU A 72 -5.54 13.96 -4.37
N ALA A 73 -5.14 14.20 -3.12
CA ALA A 73 -4.27 15.30 -2.73
C ALA A 73 -2.84 15.18 -3.29
N ASP A 74 -2.44 13.97 -3.71
CA ASP A 74 -1.13 13.71 -4.32
C ASP A 74 -1.12 13.94 -5.83
N LEU A 75 -2.27 14.28 -6.42
CA LEU A 75 -2.48 14.30 -7.87
C LEU A 75 -2.69 15.71 -8.38
N VAL A 76 -2.07 16.01 -9.51
CA VAL A 76 -2.38 17.15 -10.37
C VAL A 76 -3.47 16.76 -11.37
N SER A 77 -3.38 15.56 -11.96
CA SER A 77 -4.39 15.04 -12.86
C SER A 77 -4.52 13.52 -12.81
N VAL A 78 -5.73 13.05 -13.14
CA VAL A 78 -6.05 11.68 -13.55
C VAL A 78 -6.56 11.73 -14.98
N GLU A 79 -6.02 10.92 -15.86
CA GLU A 79 -6.42 10.81 -17.26
C GLU A 79 -6.75 9.36 -17.61
N GLN A 80 -7.91 9.13 -18.23
CA GLN A 80 -8.25 7.83 -18.82
C GLN A 80 -7.86 7.87 -20.30
N LEU A 81 -6.84 7.09 -20.64
CA LEU A 81 -6.36 6.91 -22.00
C LEU A 81 -7.01 5.66 -22.57
N VAL A 82 -7.66 5.78 -23.74
CA VAL A 82 -8.20 4.62 -24.45
C VAL A 82 -7.02 3.74 -24.90
N GLU A 83 -6.95 2.55 -24.34
CA GLU A 83 -5.98 1.52 -24.72
C GLU A 83 -6.47 0.75 -25.95
N GLN A 84 -7.74 0.34 -25.90
CA GLN A 84 -8.42 -0.39 -26.97
C GLN A 84 -9.90 -0.05 -26.93
N ALA A 85 -10.52 0.11 -28.10
CA ALA A 85 -11.95 0.32 -28.23
C ALA A 85 -12.49 -0.46 -29.44
N GLY A 86 -13.65 -1.10 -29.29
CA GLY A 86 -14.26 -1.87 -30.35
C GLY A 86 -15.70 -2.30 -30.05
N MET A 87 -16.39 -2.75 -31.09
CA MET A 87 -17.66 -3.46 -30.97
C MET A 87 -17.35 -4.94 -30.81
N GLU A 88 -17.73 -5.52 -29.67
CA GLU A 88 -17.40 -6.89 -29.31
C GLU A 88 -18.63 -7.81 -29.41
N ARG A 89 -18.41 -9.04 -29.87
CA ARG A 89 -19.46 -10.05 -29.90
C ARG A 89 -19.54 -10.79 -28.57
N PRO A 90 -20.73 -10.91 -27.97
CA PRO A 90 -20.92 -11.75 -26.80
C PRO A 90 -20.62 -13.20 -27.17
N TRP A 91 -20.02 -13.94 -26.25
CA TRP A 91 -19.68 -15.35 -26.47
C TRP A 91 -19.86 -16.15 -25.18
N THR A 92 -20.07 -17.44 -25.34
CA THR A 92 -20.02 -18.44 -24.26
C THR A 92 -18.99 -19.50 -24.60
N PHE A 93 -18.44 -20.16 -23.58
CA PHE A 93 -17.72 -21.41 -23.84
C PHE A 93 -18.72 -22.43 -24.37
N LYS A 94 -18.29 -23.21 -25.36
CA LYS A 94 -19.09 -24.31 -25.93
C LYS A 94 -19.42 -25.36 -24.88
N GLU A 95 -18.43 -25.69 -24.05
CA GLU A 95 -18.53 -26.60 -22.91
C GLU A 95 -17.65 -26.07 -21.77
N ALA A 96 -18.04 -26.31 -20.52
CA ALA A 96 -17.24 -25.92 -19.36
C ALA A 96 -15.86 -26.57 -19.41
N GLY A 97 -14.80 -25.77 -19.30
CA GLY A 97 -13.41 -26.24 -19.35
C GLY A 97 -12.82 -26.39 -20.76
N ARG A 98 -13.60 -26.17 -21.84
CA ARG A 98 -13.05 -26.11 -23.21
C ARG A 98 -12.84 -24.66 -23.65
N PRO A 99 -11.74 -24.34 -24.36
CA PRO A 99 -11.45 -22.98 -24.80
C PRO A 99 -12.28 -22.52 -26.01
N GLU A 100 -13.04 -23.43 -26.65
CA GLU A 100 -13.88 -23.13 -27.79
C GLU A 100 -15.00 -22.15 -27.42
N LYS A 101 -15.08 -21.05 -28.16
CA LYS A 101 -16.07 -19.98 -27.97
C LYS A 101 -17.18 -20.09 -29.01
N VAL A 102 -18.43 -20.01 -28.57
CA VAL A 102 -19.61 -19.85 -29.41
C VAL A 102 -20.07 -18.40 -29.30
N TYR A 103 -20.04 -17.67 -30.41
CA TYR A 103 -20.47 -16.28 -30.47
C TYR A 103 -21.99 -16.20 -30.57
N LEU A 104 -22.58 -15.27 -29.82
CA LEU A 104 -24.00 -15.00 -29.77
C LEU A 104 -24.31 -13.78 -30.65
N GLU A 105 -25.58 -13.61 -31.01
CA GLU A 105 -26.02 -12.46 -31.81
C GLU A 105 -25.94 -11.13 -31.06
N GLY A 106 -25.68 -10.08 -31.85
CA GLY A 106 -25.50 -8.70 -31.41
C GLY A 106 -24.04 -8.34 -31.13
N GLU A 107 -23.79 -7.05 -30.95
CA GLU A 107 -22.48 -6.49 -30.59
C GLU A 107 -22.68 -5.49 -29.47
N TYR A 108 -21.65 -5.25 -28.67
CA TYR A 108 -21.67 -4.22 -27.62
C TYR A 108 -20.35 -3.45 -27.62
N PRO A 109 -20.35 -2.16 -27.30
CA PRO A 109 -19.14 -1.37 -27.26
C PRO A 109 -18.34 -1.74 -26.02
N LEU A 110 -17.05 -1.94 -26.21
CA LEU A 110 -16.09 -2.22 -25.15
C LEU A 110 -14.90 -1.27 -25.28
N VAL A 111 -14.57 -0.59 -24.18
CA VAL A 111 -13.40 0.28 -24.10
C VAL A 111 -12.53 -0.16 -22.93
N ASN A 112 -11.26 -0.41 -23.20
CA ASN A 112 -10.23 -0.64 -22.19
C ASN A 112 -9.41 0.64 -21.99
N PHE A 113 -9.03 0.91 -20.75
CA PHE A 113 -8.33 2.12 -20.38
C PHE A 113 -7.01 1.85 -19.67
N LEU A 114 -6.03 2.69 -19.99
CA LEU A 114 -4.92 3.00 -19.11
C LEU A 114 -5.25 4.26 -18.31
N THR A 115 -4.91 4.25 -17.03
CA THR A 115 -5.00 5.40 -16.16
C THR A 115 -3.62 6.05 -16.05
N ARG A 116 -3.48 7.29 -16.52
CA ARG A 116 -2.29 8.12 -16.33
C ARG A 116 -2.54 9.07 -15.16
N LEU A 117 -1.60 9.11 -14.22
CA LEU A 117 -1.61 10.01 -13.08
C LEU A 117 -0.42 10.96 -13.18
N THR A 118 -0.70 12.26 -13.09
CA THR A 118 0.35 13.27 -12.88
C THR A 118 0.37 13.61 -11.40
N LEU A 119 1.50 13.40 -10.74
CA LEU A 119 1.66 13.59 -9.31
C LEU A 119 2.15 15.01 -8.99
N ILE A 120 1.92 15.45 -7.75
CA ILE A 120 2.37 16.77 -7.27
C ILE A 120 3.89 16.93 -7.21
N ASN A 121 4.67 15.85 -7.35
CA ASN A 121 6.13 15.91 -7.46
C ASN A 121 6.63 16.00 -8.92
N GLY A 122 5.71 16.19 -9.87
CA GLY A 122 5.98 16.29 -11.29
C GLY A 122 6.13 14.93 -12.01
N SER A 123 6.20 13.82 -11.27
CA SER A 123 6.27 12.50 -11.91
C SER A 123 4.94 12.09 -12.54
N VAL A 124 5.03 11.31 -13.61
CA VAL A 124 3.88 10.74 -14.31
C VAL A 124 3.97 9.22 -14.21
N VAL A 125 2.88 8.59 -13.77
CA VAL A 125 2.77 7.13 -13.70
C VAL A 125 1.58 6.67 -14.53
N THR A 126 1.71 5.53 -15.22
CA THR A 126 0.63 4.96 -16.05
C THR A 126 0.41 3.50 -15.67
N GLY A 127 -0.85 3.09 -15.60
CA GLY A 127 -1.22 1.74 -15.20
C GLY A 127 -2.71 1.45 -15.27
N HIS A 128 -3.09 0.28 -14.76
CA HIS A 128 -4.47 -0.14 -14.69
C HIS A 128 -5.06 0.16 -13.32
N VAL A 129 -6.15 0.93 -13.27
CA VAL A 129 -6.91 1.12 -12.04
C VAL A 129 -7.66 -0.17 -11.68
N ILE A 130 -7.58 -0.61 -10.42
CA ILE A 130 -8.28 -1.83 -9.98
C ILE A 130 -9.81 -1.61 -9.98
N SER A 131 -10.24 -0.40 -9.62
CA SER A 131 -11.57 0.22 -9.78
C SER A 131 -11.69 1.26 -8.68
N ALA A 132 -12.11 2.47 -9.02
CA ALA A 132 -12.37 3.51 -8.03
C ALA A 132 -13.66 4.27 -8.37
N ALA A 133 -14.51 4.45 -7.37
CA ALA A 133 -15.65 5.34 -7.48
C ALA A 133 -15.31 6.65 -6.76
N LEU A 134 -15.56 7.77 -7.43
CA LEU A 134 -15.39 9.11 -6.89
C LEU A 134 -16.78 9.73 -6.71
N GLU A 135 -16.94 10.51 -5.64
CA GLU A 135 -18.05 11.43 -5.49
C GLU A 135 -17.51 12.83 -5.81
N LEU A 136 -18.17 13.53 -6.72
CA LEU A 136 -17.94 14.95 -7.02
C LEU A 136 -19.14 15.73 -6.50
N LYS A 137 -18.92 16.58 -5.50
CA LYS A 137 -19.95 17.44 -4.91
C LYS A 137 -19.80 18.85 -5.49
N GLY A 138 -20.67 19.22 -6.41
CA GLY A 138 -20.73 20.54 -7.02
C GLY A 138 -21.98 21.34 -6.61
N PRO A 139 -22.18 22.53 -7.18
CA PRO A 139 -23.36 23.37 -6.91
C PRO A 139 -24.69 22.68 -7.27
N ALA A 140 -24.69 21.86 -8.33
CA ALA A 140 -25.86 21.12 -8.81
C ALA A 140 -26.14 19.83 -8.01
N GLY A 141 -25.36 19.54 -6.95
CA GLY A 141 -25.50 18.35 -6.13
C GLY A 141 -24.34 17.38 -6.27
N LYS A 142 -24.61 16.10 -5.98
CA LYS A 142 -23.60 15.04 -5.95
C LYS A 142 -23.64 14.23 -7.23
N ARG A 143 -22.47 14.00 -7.84
CA ARG A 143 -22.29 13.12 -9.00
C ARG A 143 -21.32 12.00 -8.65
N LYS A 144 -21.66 10.78 -9.05
CA LYS A 144 -20.74 9.63 -8.96
C LYS A 144 -19.97 9.48 -10.26
N ILE A 145 -18.66 9.33 -10.16
CA ILE A 145 -17.74 9.11 -11.29
C ILE A 145 -17.03 7.79 -11.08
N PHE A 146 -16.86 7.01 -12.13
CA PHE A 146 -16.16 5.72 -12.05
C PHE A 146 -14.86 5.78 -12.86
N LEU A 147 -13.75 5.43 -12.21
CA LEU A 147 -12.47 5.12 -12.83
C LEU A 147 -12.40 3.60 -12.94
N GLN A 148 -12.46 3.08 -14.16
CA GLN A 148 -12.53 1.65 -14.44
C GLN A 148 -11.48 1.29 -15.48
N ARG A 149 -10.93 0.08 -15.35
CA ARG A 149 -10.07 -0.50 -16.40
C ARG A 149 -10.83 -0.73 -17.70
N GLN A 150 -12.12 -1.05 -17.61
CA GLN A 150 -12.95 -1.41 -18.74
C GLN A 150 -14.34 -0.83 -18.57
N LEU A 151 -14.88 -0.25 -19.63
CA LEU A 151 -16.27 0.17 -19.74
C LEU A 151 -16.96 -0.65 -20.82
N LYS A 152 -18.04 -1.32 -20.43
CA LYS A 152 -18.86 -2.14 -21.30
C LYS A 152 -20.23 -1.51 -21.45
N GLY A 153 -20.66 -1.28 -22.69
CA GLY A 153 -22.03 -0.91 -23.00
C GLY A 153 -22.96 -2.11 -23.15
N THR A 154 -24.22 -1.78 -23.37
CA THR A 154 -25.30 -2.68 -23.76
C THR A 154 -25.26 -2.96 -25.27
N LYS A 155 -26.10 -3.91 -25.71
CA LYS A 155 -26.18 -4.27 -27.14
C LYS A 155 -26.82 -3.20 -28.03
N SER A 156 -27.50 -2.21 -27.44
CA SER A 156 -28.17 -1.12 -28.15
C SER A 156 -27.31 0.15 -28.25
N GLU A 157 -26.17 0.18 -27.55
CA GLU A 157 -25.25 1.31 -27.54
C GLU A 157 -24.13 1.12 -28.56
N THR A 158 -23.52 2.23 -28.96
CA THR A 158 -22.32 2.32 -29.78
C THR A 158 -21.17 2.89 -28.95
N LEU A 159 -19.95 2.92 -29.50
CA LEU A 159 -18.80 3.52 -28.84
C LEU A 159 -19.02 4.99 -28.47
N ASN A 160 -19.80 5.73 -29.28
CA ASN A 160 -20.07 7.15 -29.05
C ASN A 160 -21.06 7.40 -27.90
N ASP A 161 -21.87 6.39 -27.57
CA ASP A 161 -22.83 6.47 -26.46
C ASP A 161 -22.15 6.27 -25.10
N LEU A 162 -20.92 5.75 -25.09
CA LEU A 162 -20.16 5.52 -23.87
C LEU A 162 -19.53 6.83 -23.36
N VAL A 163 -20.17 7.41 -22.35
CA VAL A 163 -19.64 8.57 -21.61
C VAL A 163 -18.78 8.11 -20.44
N TYR A 164 -17.49 8.48 -20.46
CA TYR A 164 -16.54 8.18 -19.39
C TYR A 164 -15.76 9.43 -18.99
N LEU A 165 -15.13 9.39 -17.82
CA LEU A 165 -14.25 10.46 -17.37
C LEU A 165 -12.99 10.46 -18.24
N ARG A 166 -12.75 11.51 -19.01
CA ARG A 166 -11.51 11.68 -19.79
C ARG A 166 -10.39 12.22 -18.93
N THR A 167 -10.69 13.24 -18.13
CA THR A 167 -9.70 13.89 -17.26
C THR A 167 -10.36 14.37 -15.97
N LEU A 168 -9.68 14.19 -14.85
CA LEU A 168 -9.96 14.85 -13.58
C LEU A 168 -8.74 15.67 -13.19
N ARG A 169 -8.85 16.99 -13.12
CA ARG A 169 -7.76 17.88 -12.70
C ARG A 169 -8.01 18.41 -11.30
N MET A 170 -6.94 18.57 -10.53
CA MET A 170 -6.99 19.19 -9.21
C MET A 170 -6.42 20.60 -9.35
N PRO A 171 -7.24 21.65 -9.61
CA PRO A 171 -6.73 22.98 -9.95
C PRO A 171 -5.92 23.64 -8.82
N ALA A 172 -6.16 23.25 -7.57
CA ALA A 172 -5.39 23.73 -6.42
C ALA A 172 -4.04 23.02 -6.25
N ALA A 173 -3.80 21.92 -6.97
CA ALA A 173 -2.54 21.19 -6.89
C ALA A 173 -1.47 21.89 -7.76
N ALA A 174 -0.40 22.32 -7.10
CA ALA A 174 0.81 22.79 -7.78
C ALA A 174 1.82 21.64 -7.85
N ILE A 175 2.56 21.57 -8.96
CA ILE A 175 3.75 20.73 -9.02
C ILE A 175 4.79 21.38 -8.11
N ALA A 176 5.10 20.71 -7.02
CA ALA A 176 6.32 20.94 -6.26
C ALA A 176 7.45 20.16 -6.95
N ASP A 177 8.64 20.75 -7.06
CA ASP A 177 9.79 20.02 -7.57
C ASP A 177 10.07 18.82 -6.65
N GLY A 178 9.82 17.62 -7.17
CA GLY A 178 10.12 16.40 -6.47
C GLY A 178 11.62 16.25 -6.30
N LEU A 179 12.07 15.98 -5.07
CA LEU A 179 13.48 15.76 -4.77
C LEU A 179 13.72 14.30 -4.36
N PRO A 180 14.93 13.77 -4.57
CA PRO A 180 15.26 12.44 -4.11
C PRO A 180 15.68 12.42 -2.64
N ILE A 181 15.53 11.27 -2.01
CA ILE A 181 16.34 10.90 -0.85
C ILE A 181 17.42 9.95 -1.35
N SER A 182 18.68 10.25 -1.04
CA SER A 182 19.80 9.39 -1.38
C SER A 182 20.76 9.28 -0.22
N GLY A 183 21.65 8.29 -0.25
CA GLY A 183 22.69 8.22 0.74
C GLY A 183 23.82 7.26 0.41
N ARG A 184 24.87 7.37 1.23
CA ARG A 184 26.04 6.48 1.24
C ARG A 184 26.21 5.87 2.61
N VAL A 185 26.60 4.61 2.64
CA VAL A 185 26.87 3.82 3.84
C VAL A 185 28.35 3.43 3.87
N ASP A 186 29.05 3.79 4.94
CA ASP A 186 30.45 3.41 5.16
C ASP A 186 30.63 2.74 6.54
N GLY A 187 31.39 1.64 6.59
CA GLY A 187 31.70 0.95 7.85
C GLY A 187 30.61 0.00 8.36
N PHE A 188 29.50 -0.17 7.65
CA PHE A 188 28.44 -1.16 7.95
C PHE A 188 28.37 -2.30 6.93
N GLY A 189 29.44 -2.51 6.15
CA GLY A 189 29.47 -3.53 5.10
C GLY A 189 28.64 -3.17 3.87
N THR A 190 28.23 -4.20 3.10
CA THR A 190 27.58 -4.04 1.80
C THR A 190 26.09 -3.77 1.95
N VAL A 191 25.59 -2.69 1.35
CA VAL A 191 24.16 -2.38 1.25
C VAL A 191 23.46 -3.42 0.37
N LEU A 192 22.45 -4.09 0.94
CA LEU A 192 21.64 -5.10 0.27
C LEU A 192 20.30 -4.52 -0.20
N SER A 193 19.70 -3.65 0.61
CA SER A 193 18.46 -2.94 0.27
C SER A 193 18.29 -1.69 1.13
N ALA A 194 17.51 -0.74 0.63
CA ALA A 194 17.01 0.37 1.43
C ALA A 194 15.53 0.59 1.13
N THR A 195 14.76 0.82 2.19
CA THR A 195 13.32 1.08 2.14
C THR A 195 12.96 2.36 2.89
N ALA A 196 11.87 2.98 2.47
CA ALA A 196 11.34 4.19 3.08
C ALA A 196 9.84 4.03 3.33
N LEU A 197 9.41 4.25 4.56
CA LEU A 197 7.99 4.36 4.91
C LEU A 197 7.57 5.83 4.82
N ASP A 198 6.70 6.15 3.87
CA ASP A 198 6.02 7.45 3.81
C ASP A 198 5.11 7.60 5.03
N THR A 199 5.45 8.50 5.96
CA THR A 199 4.75 8.63 7.24
C THR A 199 3.35 9.20 7.09
N ALA A 200 3.05 9.91 5.99
CA ALA A 200 1.74 10.45 5.71
C ALA A 200 0.84 9.42 5.02
N ARG A 201 1.41 8.65 4.07
CA ARG A 201 0.62 7.77 3.18
C ARG A 201 0.63 6.30 3.61
N GLY A 202 1.59 5.90 4.44
CA GLY A 202 1.79 4.51 4.84
C GLY A 202 2.27 3.62 3.71
N HIS A 203 3.03 4.17 2.74
CA HIS A 203 3.59 3.41 1.63
C HIS A 203 5.05 3.05 1.88
N VAL A 204 5.42 1.81 1.57
CA VAL A 204 6.82 1.38 1.59
C VAL A 204 7.39 1.50 0.18
N LEU A 205 8.42 2.34 0.06
CA LEU A 205 9.18 2.57 -1.15
C LEU A 205 10.53 1.84 -1.06
N PHE A 206 11.11 1.52 -2.22
CA PHE A 206 12.36 0.77 -2.33
C PHE A 206 13.35 1.61 -3.13
N ALA A 207 14.55 1.79 -2.60
CA ALA A 207 15.61 2.48 -3.30
C ALA A 207 16.29 1.56 -4.31
N ARG A 208 16.87 2.17 -5.35
CA ARG A 208 17.93 1.54 -6.13
C ARG A 208 19.20 1.52 -5.30
N VAL A 209 19.80 0.34 -5.14
CA VAL A 209 21.14 0.19 -4.55
C VAL A 209 22.19 0.30 -5.65
N ILE A 210 23.26 1.06 -5.38
CA ILE A 210 24.32 1.38 -6.33
C ILE A 210 25.66 0.98 -5.71
N ASP A 211 26.41 0.14 -6.42
CA ASP A 211 27.76 -0.35 -6.06
C ASP A 211 27.89 -0.95 -4.65
N GLY A 212 26.78 -1.42 -4.07
CA GLY A 212 26.77 -2.00 -2.72
C GLY A 212 27.08 -1.01 -1.58
N ALA A 213 27.13 0.30 -1.84
CA ALA A 213 27.46 1.30 -0.82
C ALA A 213 26.50 2.51 -0.81
N ARG A 214 25.73 2.70 -1.89
CA ARG A 214 24.84 3.84 -2.05
C ARG A 214 23.41 3.40 -2.29
N PHE A 215 22.46 4.25 -1.93
CA PHE A 215 21.05 4.07 -2.24
C PHE A 215 20.41 5.37 -2.74
N ASP A 216 19.41 5.25 -3.59
CA ASP A 216 18.68 6.36 -4.20
C ASP A 216 17.21 5.98 -4.40
N PHE A 217 16.31 6.74 -3.77
CA PHE A 217 14.87 6.54 -3.88
C PHE A 217 14.24 7.16 -5.13
N GLY A 218 15.02 7.91 -5.93
CA GLY A 218 14.50 8.71 -7.03
C GLY A 218 13.57 9.80 -6.53
N THR A 219 12.83 10.42 -7.44
CA THR A 219 11.92 11.53 -7.14
C THR A 219 10.77 11.10 -6.22
N LEU A 220 10.73 11.65 -5.01
CA LEU A 220 9.71 11.35 -4.00
C LEU A 220 8.59 12.39 -3.97
N LEU A 221 7.44 12.02 -3.40
CA LEU A 221 6.40 12.99 -3.05
C LEU A 221 6.89 13.86 -1.88
N PRO A 222 6.43 15.12 -1.77
CA PRO A 222 6.63 15.90 -0.56
C PRO A 222 6.11 15.13 0.67
N GLY A 223 6.89 15.16 1.74
CA GLY A 223 6.55 14.44 2.97
C GLY A 223 7.73 14.20 3.90
N ARG A 224 7.54 13.21 4.77
CA ARG A 224 8.52 12.71 5.74
C ARG A 224 8.58 11.20 5.63
N TYR A 225 9.77 10.65 5.73
CA TYR A 225 10.03 9.23 5.47
C TYR A 225 10.85 8.61 6.60
N ASP A 226 10.37 7.52 7.18
CA ASP A 226 11.17 6.69 8.07
C ASP A 226 11.94 5.66 7.22
N LEU A 227 13.26 5.72 7.26
CA LEU A 227 14.14 4.92 6.43
C LEU A 227 14.65 3.67 7.14
N CYS A 228 14.88 2.62 6.37
CA CYS A 228 15.57 1.43 6.79
C CYS A 228 16.58 0.99 5.73
N VAL A 229 17.80 0.67 6.15
CA VAL A 229 18.87 0.19 5.28
C VAL A 229 19.36 -1.15 5.79
N LEU A 230 19.21 -2.19 4.97
CA LEU A 230 19.77 -3.50 5.23
C LEU A 230 21.16 -3.58 4.60
N THR A 231 22.13 -3.99 5.40
CA THR A 231 23.47 -4.36 4.95
C THR A 231 23.72 -5.85 5.19
N ASP A 232 24.87 -6.38 4.79
CA ASP A 232 25.29 -7.74 5.12
C ASP A 232 25.64 -7.93 6.62
N THR A 233 25.90 -6.85 7.37
CA THR A 233 26.29 -6.92 8.79
C THR A 233 25.30 -6.26 9.76
N HIS A 234 24.47 -5.33 9.29
CA HIS A 234 23.57 -4.52 10.10
C HIS A 234 22.21 -4.30 9.44
N ALA A 235 21.21 -4.00 10.26
CA ALA A 235 20.00 -3.30 9.84
C ALA A 235 20.02 -1.92 10.50
N LEU A 236 20.00 -0.86 9.70
CA LEU A 236 19.98 0.52 10.17
C LEU A 236 18.57 1.05 9.98
N THR A 237 17.94 1.62 11.00
CA THR A 237 16.56 2.12 10.84
C THR A 237 16.29 3.37 11.65
N GLY A 238 15.35 4.17 11.17
CA GLY A 238 14.69 5.21 11.96
C GLY A 238 13.26 4.81 12.31
N LEU A 239 12.72 5.43 13.36
CA LEU A 239 11.29 5.47 13.63
C LEU A 239 10.99 6.83 14.28
N SER A 240 10.40 7.74 13.53
CA SER A 240 10.04 9.07 14.03
C SER A 240 8.70 9.08 14.76
N ASP A 241 8.42 10.16 15.49
CA ASP A 241 7.08 10.44 16.03
C ASP A 241 6.15 11.14 15.04
N VAL A 242 6.60 11.36 13.80
CA VAL A 242 5.76 11.98 12.76
C VAL A 242 4.61 11.05 12.40
N VAL A 243 3.41 11.60 12.46
CA VAL A 243 2.13 10.95 12.15
C VAL A 243 1.50 11.57 10.89
N PRO A 244 0.53 10.90 10.26
CA PRO A 244 -0.27 11.50 9.20
C PRO A 244 -0.95 12.81 9.66
N PRO A 245 -1.15 13.80 8.76
CA PRO A 245 -1.73 15.10 9.13
C PRO A 245 -3.06 15.00 9.89
N GLU A 246 -3.92 14.05 9.53
CA GLU A 246 -5.22 13.80 10.19
C GLU A 246 -5.09 13.34 11.66
N ALA A 247 -3.93 12.81 12.05
CA ALA A 247 -3.63 12.39 13.41
C ALA A 247 -2.79 13.42 14.18
N GLY A 248 -2.42 14.56 13.57
CA GLY A 248 -1.48 15.53 14.13
C GLY A 248 -1.94 16.19 15.45
N GLN A 249 -3.24 16.19 15.73
CA GLN A 249 -3.82 16.74 16.98
C GLN A 249 -3.97 15.69 18.09
N GLY A 250 -3.44 14.47 17.89
CA GLY A 250 -3.55 13.39 18.86
C GLY A 250 -2.74 13.64 20.14
N ALA A 251 -3.31 13.26 21.28
CA ALA A 251 -2.60 13.30 22.55
C ALA A 251 -1.34 12.41 22.51
N PRO A 252 -0.21 12.84 23.11
CA PRO A 252 0.99 12.02 23.18
C PRO A 252 0.75 10.64 23.79
N LEU A 253 1.61 9.68 23.43
CA LEU A 253 1.63 8.37 24.10
C LEU A 253 1.88 8.56 25.61
N GLN A 254 1.20 7.76 26.41
CA GLN A 254 1.23 7.80 27.87
C GLN A 254 1.98 6.60 28.45
N ALA A 255 2.40 6.76 29.71
CA ALA A 255 2.91 5.65 30.50
C ALA A 255 1.85 4.54 30.57
N GLY A 256 2.22 3.33 30.15
CA GLY A 256 1.31 2.17 30.09
C GLY A 256 0.78 1.83 28.69
N ASP A 257 0.86 2.73 27.70
CA ASP A 257 0.40 2.45 26.34
C ASP A 257 1.18 1.28 25.72
N LEU A 258 2.49 1.19 25.92
CA LEU A 258 3.29 0.04 25.49
C LEU A 258 2.81 -1.27 26.13
N ALA A 259 2.50 -1.26 27.42
CA ALA A 259 2.01 -2.44 28.11
C ALA A 259 0.62 -2.85 27.58
N ALA A 260 -0.24 -1.88 27.27
CA ALA A 260 -1.55 -2.13 26.69
C ALA A 260 -1.43 -2.69 25.26
N ILE A 261 -0.57 -2.13 24.41
CA ILE A 261 -0.28 -2.65 23.07
C ILE A 261 0.31 -4.06 23.16
N ASN A 262 1.24 -4.32 24.08
CA ASN A 262 1.82 -5.66 24.29
C ASN A 262 0.78 -6.72 24.70
N LYS A 263 -0.36 -6.34 25.29
CA LYS A 263 -1.47 -7.28 25.55
C LYS A 263 -2.23 -7.64 24.27
N LYS A 264 -2.31 -6.73 23.30
CA LYS A 264 -3.04 -6.92 22.04
C LYS A 264 -2.17 -7.51 20.93
N PHE A 265 -0.87 -7.21 20.94
CA PHE A 265 0.10 -7.65 19.94
C PHE A 265 0.13 -9.17 19.72
N PRO A 266 0.09 -10.02 20.77
CA PRO A 266 0.01 -11.47 20.61
C PRO A 266 -1.30 -11.99 20.03
N LEU A 267 -2.37 -11.19 20.04
CA LEU A 267 -3.70 -11.59 19.55
C LEU A 267 -3.85 -11.37 18.05
N ALA A 268 -2.93 -10.62 17.44
CA ALA A 268 -2.93 -10.38 16.01
C ALA A 268 -2.52 -11.67 15.28
N ASP A 269 -3.40 -12.19 14.42
CA ASP A 269 -3.12 -13.35 13.57
C ASP A 269 -1.87 -13.08 12.72
N ASP A 270 -0.86 -13.93 12.83
CA ASP A 270 0.42 -13.78 12.15
C ASP A 270 1.10 -15.13 11.93
N PHE A 271 1.83 -15.24 10.83
CA PHE A 271 2.61 -16.40 10.46
C PHE A 271 3.84 -16.58 11.37
N PHE A 272 4.35 -15.53 12.01
CA PHE A 272 5.58 -15.58 12.80
C PHE A 272 5.28 -15.86 14.27
N SER A 273 5.90 -16.92 14.82
CA SER A 273 5.78 -17.31 16.23
C SER A 273 6.53 -16.35 17.15
N ASP A 274 7.73 -15.93 16.74
CA ASP A 274 8.60 -15.08 17.54
C ASP A 274 8.50 -13.63 17.05
N ARG A 275 8.11 -12.73 17.95
CA ARG A 275 7.87 -11.33 17.61
C ARG A 275 8.07 -10.42 18.80
N TRP A 276 8.60 -9.23 18.55
CA TRP A 276 8.93 -8.25 19.57
C TRP A 276 8.61 -6.85 19.07
N ILE A 277 7.99 -6.04 19.94
CA ILE A 277 7.94 -4.59 19.77
C ILE A 277 9.26 -4.03 20.29
N LEU A 278 9.98 -3.33 19.43
CA LEU A 278 11.32 -2.80 19.69
C LEU A 278 11.29 -1.33 20.10
N ARG A 279 10.37 -0.56 19.52
CA ARG A 279 10.17 0.86 19.82
C ARG A 279 8.73 1.25 19.50
N LEU A 280 8.19 2.20 20.26
CA LEU A 280 6.98 2.93 19.90
C LEU A 280 7.33 4.37 19.52
N GLY A 281 6.51 4.93 18.63
CA GLY A 281 6.48 6.36 18.34
C GLY A 281 5.10 6.81 17.91
N GLY A 282 4.94 8.11 17.67
CA GLY A 282 3.68 8.73 17.27
C GLY A 282 2.84 9.17 18.48
N ASN A 283 1.53 9.03 18.38
CA ASN A 283 0.59 9.52 19.39
C ASN A 283 -0.61 8.56 19.58
N ARG A 284 -1.55 8.89 20.47
CA ARG A 284 -2.70 8.01 20.77
C ARG A 284 -3.74 7.91 19.66
N VAL A 285 -3.76 8.84 18.72
CA VAL A 285 -4.60 8.74 17.51
C VAL A 285 -3.93 7.83 16.48
N PHE A 286 -2.61 7.90 16.36
CA PHE A 286 -1.81 7.11 15.43
C PHE A 286 -0.45 6.77 16.05
N ALA A 287 -0.32 5.55 16.57
CA ALA A 287 0.93 5.03 17.09
C ALA A 287 1.61 4.14 16.05
N LYS A 288 2.94 4.14 16.05
CA LYS A 288 3.78 3.27 15.25
C LYS A 288 4.60 2.38 16.17
N ALA A 289 4.63 1.08 15.90
CA ALA A 289 5.49 0.13 16.57
C ALA A 289 6.51 -0.43 15.58
N LEU A 290 7.81 -0.25 15.85
CA LEU A 290 8.85 -1.01 15.16
C LEU A 290 8.82 -2.44 15.68
N VAL A 291 8.57 -3.39 14.80
CA VAL A 291 8.37 -4.80 15.12
C VAL A 291 9.43 -5.63 14.42
N TYR A 292 10.14 -6.44 15.19
CA TYR A 292 10.95 -7.53 14.65
C TYR A 292 10.19 -8.84 14.84
N LYS A 293 10.17 -9.67 13.80
CA LYS A 293 9.59 -11.00 13.89
C LYS A 293 10.40 -12.02 13.12
N ARG A 294 10.43 -13.23 13.65
CA ARG A 294 11.28 -14.32 13.17
C ARG A 294 10.53 -15.65 13.20
N ARG A 295 10.89 -16.53 12.26
CA ARG A 295 10.45 -17.92 12.23
C ARG A 295 11.59 -18.80 11.73
N ALA A 296 12.04 -19.71 12.59
CA ALA A 296 13.06 -20.70 12.24
C ALA A 296 12.47 -21.81 11.34
N ASP A 297 11.28 -22.30 11.68
CA ASP A 297 10.65 -23.41 10.96
C ASP A 297 9.77 -22.91 9.82
N TYR A 298 10.37 -22.62 8.66
CA TYR A 298 9.63 -22.33 7.44
C TYR A 298 9.99 -23.30 6.31
N TYR A 299 8.97 -23.71 5.55
CA TYR A 299 9.13 -24.55 4.37
C TYR A 299 9.23 -23.70 3.11
N GLU A 300 10.20 -24.00 2.26
CA GLU A 300 10.29 -23.43 0.91
C GLU A 300 10.03 -24.55 -0.10
N ALA A 301 9.02 -24.37 -0.95
CA ALA A 301 8.71 -25.33 -2.03
C ALA A 301 8.68 -26.81 -1.53
N ALA A 302 8.04 -27.04 -0.37
CA ALA A 302 7.96 -28.34 0.31
C ALA A 302 9.29 -28.94 0.81
N ARG A 303 10.37 -28.16 0.91
CA ARG A 303 11.64 -28.56 1.51
C ARG A 303 11.95 -27.72 2.76
N TRP A 304 12.40 -28.39 3.82
CA TRP A 304 12.96 -27.72 4.99
C TRP A 304 14.26 -27.01 4.59
N THR A 305 14.54 -25.83 5.16
CA THR A 305 15.79 -25.10 4.93
C THR A 305 16.68 -25.23 6.16
N PRO A 306 17.67 -26.15 6.19
CA PRO A 306 18.50 -26.38 7.36
C PRO A 306 19.25 -25.12 7.82
N GLY A 307 19.13 -24.77 9.10
CA GLY A 307 19.94 -23.73 9.75
C GLY A 307 19.66 -22.28 9.31
N GLY A 308 18.62 -22.03 8.52
CA GLY A 308 18.17 -20.69 8.14
C GLY A 308 16.91 -20.26 8.90
N PHE A 309 16.58 -18.97 8.85
CA PHE A 309 15.31 -18.46 9.35
C PHE A 309 14.79 -17.31 8.49
N LEU A 310 13.48 -17.14 8.46
CA LEU A 310 12.84 -15.99 7.85
C LEU A 310 12.63 -14.94 8.94
N TRP A 311 12.98 -13.69 8.66
CA TRP A 311 12.67 -12.59 9.57
C TRP A 311 12.23 -11.35 8.82
N HIS A 312 11.36 -10.58 9.46
CA HIS A 312 10.91 -9.29 8.99
C HIS A 312 11.24 -8.20 10.01
N LEU A 313 11.54 -7.02 9.48
CA LEU A 313 11.43 -5.77 10.23
C LEU A 313 10.23 -5.00 9.66
N GLU A 314 9.27 -4.69 10.51
CA GLU A 314 8.01 -4.08 10.13
C GLU A 314 7.70 -2.85 10.99
N VAL A 315 6.87 -1.95 10.46
CA VAL A 315 6.19 -0.94 11.26
C VAL A 315 4.72 -1.28 11.32
N TRP A 316 4.21 -1.49 12.52
CA TRP A 316 2.78 -1.71 12.74
C TRP A 316 2.15 -0.40 13.20
N THR A 317 1.04 -0.02 12.57
CA THR A 317 0.29 1.17 12.96
C THR A 317 -0.89 0.78 13.83
N TRP A 318 -1.19 1.64 14.80
CA TRP A 318 -2.22 1.41 15.79
C TRP A 318 -3.01 2.68 16.04
N HIS A 319 -4.26 2.53 16.46
CA HIS A 319 -5.03 3.62 17.06
C HIS A 319 -5.61 3.20 18.41
N PHE A 320 -5.79 4.19 19.28
CA PHE A 320 -6.50 4.00 20.54
C PHE A 320 -8.01 4.18 20.32
N ALA A 321 -8.73 3.07 20.38
CA ALA A 321 -10.19 3.04 20.41
C ALA A 321 -10.63 2.71 21.84
N ASP A 322 -10.66 3.73 22.69
CA ASP A 322 -10.95 3.66 24.13
C ASP A 322 -11.97 2.56 24.48
N PRO A 323 -11.62 1.59 25.36
CA PRO A 323 -10.39 1.50 26.18
C PRO A 323 -9.20 0.78 25.55
N ASP A 324 -9.29 0.41 24.27
CA ASP A 324 -8.39 -0.58 23.67
C ASP A 324 -7.56 -0.05 22.50
N TRP A 325 -6.35 -0.59 22.38
CA TRP A 325 -5.52 -0.42 21.20
C TRP A 325 -5.89 -1.41 20.10
N LYS A 326 -5.96 -0.93 18.86
CA LYS A 326 -6.26 -1.73 17.68
C LYS A 326 -5.17 -1.59 16.65
N VAL A 327 -4.80 -2.71 16.01
CA VAL A 327 -3.85 -2.72 14.90
C VAL A 327 -4.57 -2.32 13.61
N ASP A 328 -3.99 -1.39 12.86
CA ASP A 328 -4.55 -0.90 11.61
C ASP A 328 -3.87 -1.53 10.40
N ARG A 329 -2.54 -1.41 10.32
CA ARG A 329 -1.74 -1.87 9.18
C ARG A 329 -0.38 -2.37 9.63
N ARG A 330 0.23 -3.19 8.78
CA ARG A 330 1.59 -3.73 8.93
C ARG A 330 2.38 -3.39 7.68
N HIS A 331 3.46 -2.63 7.85
CA HIS A 331 4.32 -2.16 6.78
C HIS A 331 5.63 -2.93 6.83
N ILE A 332 5.91 -3.76 5.82
CA ILE A 332 7.12 -4.57 5.78
C ILE A 332 8.27 -3.73 5.24
N LEU A 333 9.21 -3.35 6.10
CA LEU A 333 10.41 -2.59 5.71
C LEU A 333 11.49 -3.51 5.16
N ILE A 334 11.73 -4.63 5.84
CA ILE A 334 12.65 -5.68 5.41
C ILE A 334 11.93 -7.02 5.49
N ARG A 335 12.10 -7.81 4.45
CA ARG A 335 11.88 -9.25 4.47
C ARG A 335 13.18 -9.92 4.08
N HIS A 336 13.81 -10.63 5.02
CA HIS A 336 15.07 -11.30 4.77
C HIS A 336 14.99 -12.79 5.07
N LYS A 337 15.47 -13.58 4.12
CA LYS A 337 15.65 -15.01 4.28
C LYS A 337 17.11 -15.26 4.63
N GLN A 338 17.36 -15.52 5.91
CA GLN A 338 18.71 -15.83 6.37
C GLN A 338 19.05 -17.28 6.00
N LYS A 339 20.20 -17.45 5.34
CA LYS A 339 20.73 -18.79 4.99
C LYS A 339 21.60 -19.32 6.13
N GLY A 340 21.70 -20.64 6.25
CA GLY A 340 22.65 -21.26 7.18
C GLY A 340 24.08 -20.77 6.92
N GLY A 341 24.78 -20.36 8.00
CA GLY A 341 26.14 -19.80 7.93
C GLY A 341 26.21 -18.28 7.68
N GLU A 342 25.09 -17.63 7.39
CA GLU A 342 25.03 -16.18 7.33
C GLU A 342 25.13 -15.56 8.73
N ARG A 343 25.92 -14.49 8.87
CA ARG A 343 26.09 -13.81 10.16
C ARG A 343 24.79 -13.12 10.58
N ASN A 344 24.48 -13.21 11.87
CA ASN A 344 23.42 -12.41 12.47
C ASN A 344 23.78 -10.93 12.36
N ARG A 345 22.77 -10.11 12.12
CA ARG A 345 22.93 -8.67 11.96
C ARG A 345 22.60 -7.97 13.26
N THR A 346 23.22 -6.83 13.51
CA THR A 346 22.79 -5.94 14.59
C THR A 346 21.84 -4.89 14.05
N LEU A 347 20.70 -4.72 14.71
CA LEU A 347 19.76 -3.65 14.46
C LEU A 347 20.19 -2.40 15.23
N LEU A 348 20.44 -1.32 14.50
CA LEU A 348 20.80 -0.02 15.03
C LEU A 348 19.70 0.99 14.70
N LEU A 349 19.31 1.78 15.71
CA LEU A 349 18.41 2.92 15.57
C LEU A 349 19.20 4.22 15.45
N SER A 350 18.75 5.12 14.56
CA SER A 350 19.24 6.49 14.47
C SER A 350 18.10 7.45 14.13
N GLU A 351 18.07 8.60 14.79
CA GLU A 351 17.09 9.66 14.49
C GLU A 351 17.32 10.27 13.10
N ARG A 352 18.53 10.20 12.55
CA ARG A 352 18.86 10.66 11.19
C ARG A 352 18.12 9.89 10.10
N LEU A 353 17.62 8.70 10.43
CA LEU A 353 16.82 7.87 9.53
C LEU A 353 15.31 8.03 9.80
N GLY A 354 14.90 8.78 10.82
CA GLY A 354 13.50 9.09 11.08
C GLY A 354 13.08 10.39 10.42
N ALA A 355 11.86 10.46 9.90
CA ALA A 355 11.28 11.68 9.33
C ALA A 355 12.18 12.41 8.32
N VAL A 356 12.86 11.67 7.45
CA VAL A 356 13.75 12.23 6.43
C VAL A 356 12.92 12.91 5.35
N SER A 357 13.38 14.06 4.86
CA SER A 357 12.69 14.84 3.84
C SER A 357 13.30 14.59 2.46
N PRO A 358 12.49 14.63 1.38
CA PRO A 358 13.01 14.76 0.02
C PRO A 358 14.03 15.89 -0.10
N GLY A 359 15.13 15.66 -0.82
CA GLY A 359 16.27 16.56 -0.94
C GLY A 359 17.43 16.23 -0.01
N THR A 360 17.22 15.36 0.99
CA THR A 360 18.29 14.95 1.91
C THR A 360 19.26 13.96 1.25
N GLN A 361 20.55 14.27 1.34
CA GLN A 361 21.65 13.35 1.07
C GLN A 361 22.25 12.85 2.39
N LEU A 362 22.13 11.54 2.64
CA LEU A 362 22.59 10.92 3.87
C LEU A 362 24.01 10.37 3.73
N HIS A 363 24.81 10.55 4.77
CA HIS A 363 26.07 9.84 4.95
C HIS A 363 26.02 9.10 6.28
N LEU A 364 25.90 7.78 6.22
CA LEU A 364 25.77 6.88 7.36
C LEU A 364 27.11 6.20 7.61
N GLN A 365 27.76 6.52 8.73
CA GLN A 365 29.07 6.00 9.09
C GLN A 365 29.02 5.26 10.43
N ALA A 366 29.79 4.18 10.56
CA ALA A 366 29.86 3.42 11.82
C ALA A 366 30.56 4.18 12.95
N LYS A 367 31.48 5.10 12.61
CA LYS A 367 32.27 5.89 13.56
C LYS A 367 31.86 7.37 13.52
N GLU A 368 30.56 7.63 13.68
CA GLU A 368 30.03 8.99 13.70
C GLU A 368 30.45 9.78 14.96
N ALA A 369 30.38 11.10 14.86
CA ALA A 369 30.57 12.04 15.98
C ALA A 369 29.53 11.77 17.09
N PRO A 370 29.84 12.11 18.37
CA PRO A 370 29.03 11.74 19.54
C PRO A 370 27.56 12.19 19.50
N ASP A 371 27.20 13.19 18.69
CA ASP A 371 25.83 13.73 18.58
C ASP A 371 24.94 12.97 17.57
N ALA A 372 25.50 12.00 16.84
CA ALA A 372 24.78 11.14 15.89
C ALA A 372 24.89 9.68 16.32
N THR A 373 24.31 9.39 17.49
CA THR A 373 24.52 8.11 18.18
C THR A 373 23.68 7.00 17.56
N TRP A 374 24.36 5.95 17.08
CA TRP A 374 23.71 4.68 16.79
C TRP A 374 23.33 3.99 18.09
N HIS A 375 22.05 3.65 18.24
CA HIS A 375 21.56 2.89 19.39
C HIS A 375 21.39 1.43 19.02
N ALA A 376 22.21 0.55 19.59
CA ALA A 376 22.05 -0.88 19.43
C ALA A 376 20.76 -1.35 20.13
N VAL A 377 19.85 -1.92 19.34
CA VAL A 377 18.55 -2.39 19.83
C VAL A 377 18.59 -3.89 20.10
N ARG A 378 19.08 -4.64 19.12
CA ARG A 378 18.99 -6.11 19.12
C ARG A 378 19.93 -6.74 18.10
N THR A 379 20.49 -7.91 18.44
CA THR A 379 21.02 -8.85 17.44
C THR A 379 19.86 -9.65 16.83
N LEU A 380 19.77 -9.64 15.50
CA LEU A 380 18.74 -10.32 14.72
C LEU A 380 19.12 -11.80 14.57
N ASP A 381 18.92 -12.55 15.66
CA ASP A 381 19.35 -13.93 15.85
C ASP A 381 18.24 -14.94 15.95
#